data_AF-A0A6C0F7K0-F1
#
_entry.id   AF-A0A6C0F7K0-F1
#
_cell.length_a   1.000
_cell.length_b   1.000
_cell.length_c   1.000
_cell.angle_alpha   90.00
_cell.angle_beta   90.00
_cell.angle_gamma   90.00
#
_symmetry.space_group_name_H-M   'P 1'
#
loop_
_entity.id
_entity.type
_entity.pdbx_description
1 polymer ?
#
loop_
_entity_poly.entity_id
_entity_poly.type
_entity_poly.pdbx_seq_one_letter_code
_entity_poly.pdbx_strand_id
1 'polypeptide(L)'
;MSYDNNYFSLETEEDLDDEFEIKKMKEYSRVSKNFLLFFQTIYTLTYFATETLQLSKAINKNDHLQITNYSYVYNLTLILFVCYSINNISSIGLNIVLHKINLRNYDIVLYLFFCLGGGIVFALLGEIPTLQKIVITGPFWKHLSIASIITIIIICIPLIFILYREIYFSWKEKILRRELFNIIVLISSFGISYLTLVANGAEEIHLHVHHAIFAGTLALFCSNWKKRYIMYLHAILMGIVIEGIGFYGIAEFYIFMCENSIITSFNNSVIITFVYGWFWFVIFFTTYRKLFGN
;
A
#
# COMPACT_ATOMS: atom_id res chain seq x y z
N MET A 1 -27.39 -28.55 0.21
CA MET A 1 -25.95 -28.28 -0.02
C MET A 1 -25.48 -27.34 1.06
N SER A 2 -24.97 -27.89 2.18
CA SER A 2 -24.35 -27.10 3.24
C SER A 2 -22.94 -26.71 2.80
N TYR A 3 -22.60 -25.44 3.02
CA TYR A 3 -21.24 -24.94 2.90
C TYR A 3 -20.56 -25.09 4.25
N ASP A 4 -19.76 -26.14 4.42
CA ASP A 4 -18.83 -26.24 5.56
C ASP A 4 -17.70 -25.24 5.37
N ASN A 5 -17.85 -24.08 6.02
CA ASN A 5 -16.85 -23.02 6.09
C ASN A 5 -16.11 -23.10 7.43
N ASN A 6 -15.23 -24.08 7.54
CA ASN A 6 -14.27 -24.16 8.64
C ASN A 6 -13.03 -23.34 8.32
N TYR A 7 -13.12 -22.03 8.58
CA TYR A 7 -11.99 -21.10 8.41
C TYR A 7 -11.03 -21.07 9.62
N PHE A 8 -11.25 -21.91 10.63
CA PHE A 8 -10.33 -22.08 11.78
C PHE A 8 -10.56 -23.37 12.59
N SER A 9 -11.22 -24.41 12.04
CA SER A 9 -11.14 -25.73 12.68
C SER A 9 -9.87 -26.44 12.20
N LEU A 10 -8.79 -26.24 12.94
CA LEU A 10 -7.76 -27.28 13.10
C LEU A 10 -8.27 -28.31 14.14
N GLU A 11 -9.55 -28.66 14.06
CA GLU A 11 -10.18 -29.75 14.79
C GLU A 11 -10.62 -30.79 13.75
N THR A 12 -9.66 -31.25 12.97
CA THR A 12 -9.68 -32.65 12.54
C THR A 12 -8.77 -33.34 13.53
N GLU A 13 -9.36 -34.12 14.44
CA GLU A 13 -8.70 -35.13 15.28
C GLU A 13 -8.11 -36.25 14.41
N GLU A 14 -7.32 -35.89 13.40
CA GLU A 14 -6.30 -36.76 12.86
C GLU A 14 -5.00 -36.08 13.24
N ASP A 15 -4.22 -36.72 14.12
CA ASP A 15 -2.83 -36.39 14.40
C ASP A 15 -2.06 -36.40 13.06
N LEU A 16 -2.16 -35.31 12.31
CA LEU A 16 -1.28 -35.03 11.20
C LEU A 16 0.07 -34.82 11.85
N ASP A 17 0.93 -35.83 11.71
CA ASP A 17 2.34 -35.83 12.09
C ASP A 17 2.91 -34.41 11.95
N ASP A 18 3.32 -33.81 13.07
CA ASP A 18 3.81 -32.42 13.13
C ASP A 18 4.84 -32.13 12.02
N GLU A 19 5.59 -33.16 11.60
CA GLU A 19 6.54 -33.09 10.50
C GLU A 19 5.88 -32.75 9.15
N PHE A 20 4.68 -33.28 8.87
CA PHE A 20 3.89 -33.00 7.67
C PHE A 20 3.36 -31.56 7.66
N GLU A 21 2.81 -31.09 8.77
CA GLU A 21 2.37 -29.70 8.97
C GLU A 21 3.53 -28.72 8.76
N ILE A 22 4.68 -28.99 9.40
CA ILE A 22 5.91 -28.19 9.27
C ILE A 22 6.40 -28.16 7.81
N LYS A 23 6.39 -29.31 7.12
CA LYS A 23 6.82 -29.40 5.72
C LYS A 23 5.93 -28.57 4.80
N LYS A 24 4.61 -28.62 5.01
CA LYS A 24 3.62 -27.84 4.28
C LYS A 24 3.77 -26.34 4.54
N MET A 25 4.00 -25.93 5.79
CA MET A 25 4.32 -24.53 6.13
C MET A 25 5.59 -24.03 5.45
N LYS A 26 6.67 -24.82 5.46
CA LYS A 26 7.93 -24.48 4.77
C LYS A 26 7.72 -24.32 3.27
N GLU A 27 6.94 -25.19 2.66
CA GLU A 27 6.61 -25.11 1.24
C GLU A 27 5.79 -23.86 0.91
N TYR A 28 4.76 -23.55 1.70
CA TYR A 28 3.97 -22.32 1.55
C TYR A 28 4.82 -21.07 1.70
N SER A 29 5.74 -21.03 2.68
CA SER A 29 6.68 -19.93 2.85
C SER A 29 7.58 -19.76 1.62
N ARG A 30 8.12 -20.86 1.10
CA ARG A 30 8.99 -20.84 -0.09
C ARG A 30 8.26 -20.33 -1.33
N VAL A 31 7.07 -20.87 -1.63
CA VAL A 31 6.29 -20.48 -2.81
C VAL A 31 5.85 -19.01 -2.72
N SER A 32 5.41 -18.57 -1.53
CA SER A 32 5.08 -17.16 -1.27
C SER A 32 6.27 -16.23 -1.56
N LYS A 33 7.47 -16.57 -1.08
CA LYS A 33 8.70 -15.80 -1.33
C LYS A 33 9.07 -15.71 -2.81
N ASN A 34 8.88 -16.77 -3.57
CA ASN A 34 9.15 -16.75 -5.01
C ASN A 34 8.23 -15.76 -5.75
N PHE A 35 6.95 -15.69 -5.38
CA PHE A 35 6.05 -14.67 -5.93
C PHE A 35 6.49 -13.25 -5.58
N LEU A 36 6.95 -13.03 -4.34
CA LEU A 36 7.45 -11.71 -3.93
C LEU A 36 8.65 -11.27 -4.77
N LEU A 37 9.63 -12.15 -4.97
CA LEU A 37 10.79 -11.86 -5.83
C LEU A 37 10.37 -11.56 -7.28
N PHE A 38 9.40 -12.30 -7.79
CA PHE A 38 8.86 -12.07 -9.10
C PHE A 38 8.21 -10.69 -9.24
N PHE A 39 7.40 -10.27 -8.25
CA PHE A 39 6.83 -8.91 -8.25
C PHE A 39 7.89 -7.83 -8.16
N GLN A 40 8.95 -8.03 -7.38
CA GLN A 40 10.06 -7.06 -7.32
C GLN A 40 10.73 -6.84 -8.68
N THR A 41 10.81 -7.90 -9.50
CA THR A 41 11.33 -7.78 -10.88
C THR A 41 10.41 -6.91 -11.74
N ILE A 42 9.10 -7.13 -11.66
CA ILE A 42 8.10 -6.29 -12.35
C ILE A 42 8.22 -4.83 -11.88
N TYR A 43 8.31 -4.61 -10.57
CA TYR A 43 8.35 -3.26 -10.01
C TYR A 43 9.62 -2.51 -10.39
N THR A 44 10.75 -3.20 -10.44
CA THR A 44 12.02 -2.66 -10.95
C THR A 44 11.90 -2.23 -12.41
N LEU A 45 11.26 -3.07 -13.25
CA LEU A 45 11.06 -2.72 -14.66
C LEU A 45 10.12 -1.53 -14.82
N THR A 46 9.02 -1.49 -14.05
CA THR A 46 8.09 -0.36 -14.03
C THR A 46 8.80 0.92 -13.61
N TYR A 47 9.64 0.87 -12.58
CA TYR A 47 10.44 2.00 -12.13
C TYR A 47 11.34 2.56 -13.24
N PHE A 48 12.11 1.68 -13.91
CA PHE A 48 12.96 2.13 -15.00
C PHE A 48 12.17 2.71 -16.18
N ALA A 49 10.99 2.17 -16.47
CA ALA A 49 10.11 2.71 -17.50
C ALA A 49 9.57 4.10 -17.13
N THR A 50 9.13 4.30 -15.88
CA THR A 50 8.62 5.61 -15.41
C THR A 50 9.73 6.65 -15.36
N GLU A 51 10.93 6.32 -14.89
CA GLU A 51 12.08 7.23 -14.89
C GLU A 51 12.52 7.60 -16.32
N THR A 52 12.50 6.63 -17.23
CA THR A 52 12.78 6.89 -18.67
C THR A 52 11.75 7.88 -19.23
N LEU A 53 10.48 7.75 -18.84
CA LEU A 53 9.42 8.68 -19.22
C LEU A 53 9.65 10.07 -18.63
N GLN A 54 10.06 10.17 -17.36
CA GLN A 54 10.37 11.45 -16.69
C GLN A 54 11.55 12.19 -17.36
N LEU A 55 12.55 11.46 -17.86
CA LEU A 55 13.67 12.04 -18.61
C LEU A 55 13.27 12.56 -19.99
N SER A 56 12.16 12.08 -20.54
CA SER A 56 11.66 12.43 -21.86
C SER A 56 11.10 13.87 -21.92
N LYS A 57 10.69 14.30 -23.11
CA LYS A 57 10.01 15.60 -23.30
C LYS A 57 8.52 15.57 -22.96
N ALA A 58 7.97 14.40 -22.64
CA ALA A 58 6.56 14.24 -22.34
C ALA A 58 6.19 14.71 -20.92
N ILE A 59 7.17 14.84 -20.03
CA ILE A 59 7.02 15.19 -18.62
C ILE A 59 7.73 16.52 -18.35
N ASN A 60 7.07 17.45 -17.68
CA ASN A 60 7.65 18.73 -17.32
C ASN A 60 8.63 18.58 -16.15
N LYS A 61 9.93 18.77 -16.42
CA LYS A 61 11.00 18.56 -15.43
C LYS A 61 10.96 19.49 -14.23
N ASN A 62 10.25 20.63 -14.32
CA ASN A 62 10.17 21.59 -13.22
C ASN A 62 9.17 21.19 -12.13
N ASP A 63 8.27 20.25 -12.43
CA ASP A 63 7.21 19.85 -11.52
C ASP A 63 7.63 18.66 -10.63
N HIS A 64 8.82 18.08 -10.88
CA HIS A 64 9.29 16.83 -10.28
C HIS A 64 10.70 16.97 -9.71
N LEU A 65 11.12 16.00 -8.88
CA LEU A 65 12.52 15.97 -8.43
C LEU A 65 13.45 15.69 -9.61
N GLN A 66 14.56 16.43 -9.68
CA GLN A 66 15.56 16.21 -10.71
C GLN A 66 16.23 14.84 -10.52
N ILE A 67 16.18 14.02 -11.58
CA ILE A 67 16.84 12.71 -11.59
C ILE A 67 18.36 12.90 -11.58
N THR A 68 19.01 12.28 -10.59
CA THR A 68 20.45 12.13 -10.47
C THR A 68 20.78 10.65 -10.31
N ASN A 69 22.04 10.25 -10.57
CA ASN A 69 22.45 8.86 -10.32
C ASN A 69 22.21 8.42 -8.86
N TYR A 70 22.33 9.36 -7.91
CA TYR A 70 22.01 9.14 -6.51
C TYR A 70 20.52 8.88 -6.30
N SER A 71 19.65 9.81 -6.73
CA SER A 71 18.20 9.66 -6.54
C SER A 71 17.66 8.42 -7.26
N TYR A 72 18.24 8.06 -8.40
CA TYR A 72 17.86 6.87 -9.17
C TYR A 72 18.03 5.56 -8.37
N VAL A 73 19.15 5.40 -7.65
CA VAL A 73 19.43 4.21 -6.84
C VAL A 73 18.63 4.20 -5.53
N TYR A 74 18.52 5.36 -4.89
CA TYR A 74 17.79 5.49 -3.62
C TYR A 74 16.28 5.34 -3.80
N ASN A 75 15.69 5.95 -4.84
CA ASN A 75 14.27 5.81 -5.15
C ASN A 75 13.94 4.36 -5.51
N LEU A 76 14.78 3.68 -6.33
CA LEU A 76 14.61 2.24 -6.58
C LEU A 76 14.61 1.44 -5.27
N THR A 77 15.61 1.67 -4.41
CA THR A 77 15.73 0.94 -3.13
C THR A 77 14.50 1.17 -2.24
N LEU A 78 14.03 2.42 -2.15
CA LEU A 78 12.82 2.78 -1.42
C LEU A 78 11.58 2.08 -1.99
N ILE A 79 11.43 2.08 -3.31
CA ILE A 79 10.34 1.39 -4.03
C ILE A 79 10.35 -0.10 -3.70
N LEU A 80 11.51 -0.77 -3.75
CA LEU A 80 11.62 -2.19 -3.45
C LEU A 80 11.16 -2.49 -2.02
N PHE A 81 11.57 -1.68 -1.03
CA PHE A 81 11.15 -1.85 0.36
C PHE A 81 9.65 -1.58 0.58
N VAL A 82 9.13 -0.50 0.00
CA VAL A 82 7.72 -0.13 0.14
C VAL A 82 6.84 -1.18 -0.52
N CYS A 83 7.16 -1.58 -1.75
CA CYS A 83 6.40 -2.61 -2.46
C CYS A 83 6.52 -3.98 -1.80
N TYR A 84 7.68 -4.31 -1.22
CA TYR A 84 7.85 -5.52 -0.42
C TYR A 84 6.92 -5.49 0.79
N SER A 85 6.88 -4.37 1.51
CA SER A 85 6.02 -4.17 2.68
C SER A 85 4.54 -4.28 2.31
N ILE A 86 4.09 -3.60 1.25
CA ILE A 86 2.70 -3.67 0.77
C ILE A 86 2.33 -5.13 0.44
N ASN A 87 3.15 -5.85 -0.33
CA ASN A 87 2.88 -7.23 -0.70
C ASN A 87 2.84 -8.20 0.51
N ASN A 88 3.66 -7.95 1.53
CA ASN A 88 3.67 -8.78 2.75
C ASN A 88 2.49 -8.47 3.67
N ILE A 89 2.18 -7.19 3.88
CA ILE A 89 1.05 -6.74 4.70
C ILE A 89 -0.26 -7.27 4.10
N SER A 90 -0.43 -7.12 2.79
CA SER A 90 -1.57 -7.68 2.04
C SER A 90 -1.55 -9.22 1.94
N SER A 91 -0.46 -9.87 2.36
CA SER A 91 -0.29 -11.34 2.36
C SER A 91 -0.57 -11.98 0.99
N ILE A 92 -0.23 -11.32 -0.12
CA ILE A 92 -0.57 -11.78 -1.48
C ILE A 92 -0.04 -13.18 -1.77
N GLY A 93 1.24 -13.43 -1.47
CA GLY A 93 1.85 -14.74 -1.73
C GLY A 93 1.17 -15.86 -0.94
N LEU A 94 0.73 -15.58 0.28
CA LEU A 94 -0.03 -16.53 1.10
C LEU A 94 -1.45 -16.74 0.54
N ASN A 95 -2.15 -15.67 0.15
CA ASN A 95 -3.50 -15.75 -0.40
C ASN A 95 -3.53 -16.54 -1.73
N ILE A 96 -2.51 -16.37 -2.59
CA ILE A 96 -2.35 -17.16 -3.83
C ILE A 96 -2.32 -18.64 -3.52
N VAL A 97 -1.54 -19.02 -2.51
CA VAL A 97 -1.31 -20.40 -2.15
C VAL A 97 -2.52 -21.00 -1.41
N LEU A 98 -3.06 -20.32 -0.41
CA LEU A 98 -4.21 -20.79 0.38
C LEU A 98 -5.48 -20.94 -0.47
N HIS A 99 -5.73 -20.00 -1.39
CA HIS A 99 -6.89 -20.06 -2.27
C HIS A 99 -6.64 -20.84 -3.56
N LYS A 100 -5.49 -21.53 -3.68
CA LYS A 100 -5.12 -22.34 -4.84
C LYS A 100 -5.28 -21.57 -6.16
N ILE A 101 -4.86 -20.31 -6.17
CA ILE A 101 -5.01 -19.43 -7.33
C ILE A 101 -4.04 -19.90 -8.41
N ASN A 102 -4.59 -20.43 -9.50
CA ASN A 102 -3.79 -20.88 -10.63
C ASN A 102 -3.34 -19.66 -11.47
N LEU A 103 -2.10 -19.22 -11.31
CA LEU A 103 -1.52 -18.15 -12.13
C LEU A 103 -0.86 -18.75 -13.38
N ARG A 104 -1.39 -18.42 -14.56
CA ARG A 104 -0.83 -18.80 -15.84
C ARG A 104 0.19 -17.74 -16.31
N ASN A 105 1.10 -18.11 -17.20
CA ASN A 105 2.13 -17.17 -17.69
C ASN A 105 1.56 -15.88 -18.28
N TYR A 106 0.42 -15.95 -18.98
CA TYR A 106 -0.20 -14.73 -19.52
C TYR A 106 -0.81 -13.85 -18.41
N ASP A 107 -1.25 -14.41 -17.27
CA ASP A 107 -1.77 -13.61 -16.15
C ASP A 107 -0.66 -12.72 -15.58
N ILE A 108 0.55 -13.28 -15.52
CA ILE A 108 1.77 -12.61 -15.10
C ILE A 108 2.17 -11.51 -16.10
N VAL A 109 2.16 -11.81 -17.39
CA VAL A 109 2.48 -10.82 -18.44
C VAL A 109 1.46 -9.67 -18.43
N LEU A 110 0.17 -9.97 -18.26
CA LEU A 110 -0.86 -8.95 -18.11
C LEU A 110 -0.66 -8.13 -16.84
N TYR A 111 -0.29 -8.76 -15.72
CA TYR A 111 0.05 -8.03 -14.49
C TYR A 111 1.17 -7.00 -14.74
N LEU A 112 2.24 -7.39 -15.45
CA LEU A 112 3.29 -6.47 -15.84
C LEU A 112 2.75 -5.30 -16.68
N PHE A 113 1.96 -5.59 -17.72
CA PHE A 113 1.39 -4.54 -18.57
C PHE A 113 0.48 -3.57 -17.81
N PHE A 114 -0.35 -4.08 -16.90
CA PHE A 114 -1.20 -3.23 -16.06
C PHE A 114 -0.39 -2.42 -15.04
N CYS A 115 0.72 -2.96 -14.53
CA CYS A 115 1.62 -2.22 -13.64
C CYS A 115 2.35 -1.10 -14.38
N LEU A 116 2.93 -1.40 -15.55
CA LEU A 116 3.54 -0.41 -16.43
C LEU A 116 2.53 0.66 -16.85
N GLY A 117 1.34 0.23 -17.30
CA GLY A 117 0.25 1.11 -17.69
C GLY A 117 -0.19 2.01 -16.54
N GLY A 118 -0.29 1.46 -15.32
CA GLY A 118 -0.60 2.24 -14.12
C GLY A 118 0.37 3.39 -13.91
N GLY A 119 1.68 3.12 -13.92
CA GLY A 119 2.70 4.17 -13.74
C GLY A 119 2.75 5.16 -14.90
N ILE A 120 2.81 4.68 -16.14
CA ILE A 120 2.94 5.54 -17.33
C ILE A 120 1.69 6.42 -17.53
N VAL A 121 0.49 5.84 -17.46
CA VAL A 121 -0.74 6.60 -17.64
C VAL A 121 -0.89 7.63 -16.53
N PHE A 122 -0.58 7.26 -15.28
CA PHE A 122 -0.69 8.20 -14.16
C PHE A 122 0.30 9.37 -14.28
N ALA A 123 1.56 9.11 -14.64
CA ALA A 123 2.54 10.16 -14.92
C ALA A 123 2.04 11.14 -16.00
N LEU A 124 1.49 10.62 -17.10
CA LEU A 124 0.94 11.44 -18.18
C LEU A 124 -0.32 12.21 -17.76
N LEU A 125 -1.17 11.63 -16.90
CA LEU A 125 -2.31 12.33 -16.33
C LEU A 125 -1.86 13.50 -15.43
N GLY A 126 -0.71 13.36 -14.75
CA GLY A 126 -0.09 14.42 -13.96
C GLY A 126 0.28 15.67 -14.76
N GLU A 127 0.47 15.55 -16.08
CA GLU A 127 0.76 16.68 -16.97
C GLU A 127 -0.50 17.40 -17.47
N ILE A 128 -1.70 16.91 -17.14
CA ILE A 128 -2.97 17.55 -17.54
C ILE A 128 -3.26 18.70 -16.56
N PRO A 129 -3.28 19.97 -17.00
CA PRO A 129 -3.42 21.13 -16.10
C PRO A 129 -4.70 21.14 -15.26
N THR A 130 -5.79 20.53 -15.78
CA THR A 130 -7.06 20.41 -15.05
C THR A 130 -6.96 19.44 -13.86
N LEU A 131 -6.10 18.42 -13.95
CA LEU A 131 -5.88 17.43 -12.91
C LEU A 131 -4.88 17.90 -11.85
N GLN A 132 -3.88 18.70 -12.25
CA GLN A 132 -2.95 19.35 -11.32
C GLN A 132 -3.64 20.27 -10.31
N LYS A 133 -4.86 20.74 -10.62
CA LYS A 133 -5.69 21.54 -9.69
C LYS A 133 -6.46 20.70 -8.68
N ILE A 134 -6.45 19.38 -8.79
CA ILE A 134 -7.08 18.47 -7.83
C ILE A 134 -6.10 18.26 -6.69
N VAL A 135 -6.07 19.22 -5.77
CA VAL A 135 -5.18 19.19 -4.61
C VAL A 135 -6.04 19.19 -3.36
N ILE A 136 -5.87 18.19 -2.49
CA ILE A 136 -6.63 18.10 -1.24
C ILE A 136 -6.03 19.08 -0.23
N THR A 137 -6.47 20.35 -0.28
CA THR A 137 -6.09 21.40 0.67
C THR A 137 -7.29 22.25 1.08
N GLY A 138 -7.30 22.73 2.33
CA GLY A 138 -8.24 23.74 2.85
C GLY A 138 -9.72 23.51 2.45
N PRO A 139 -10.47 24.55 2.03
CA PRO A 139 -11.81 24.38 1.50
C PRO A 139 -11.76 23.74 0.09
N PHE A 140 -11.55 22.42 0.06
CA PHE A 140 -11.33 21.60 -1.13
C PHE A 140 -12.29 21.90 -2.29
N TRP A 141 -13.58 21.96 -2.00
CA TRP A 141 -14.61 22.16 -3.03
C TRP A 141 -14.60 23.54 -3.68
N LYS A 142 -14.03 24.56 -3.04
CA LYS A 142 -14.11 25.95 -3.52
C LYS A 142 -13.14 26.27 -4.65
N HIS A 143 -12.05 25.51 -4.78
CA HIS A 143 -11.01 25.76 -5.80
C HIS A 143 -11.10 24.83 -7.01
N LEU A 144 -11.99 23.83 -6.98
CA LEU A 144 -12.13 22.86 -8.06
C LEU A 144 -12.97 23.41 -9.22
N SER A 145 -12.47 23.22 -10.43
CA SER A 145 -13.28 23.45 -11.63
C SER A 145 -14.38 22.40 -11.76
N ILE A 146 -15.47 22.72 -12.48
CA ILE A 146 -16.54 21.75 -12.78
C ILE A 146 -15.97 20.49 -13.46
N ALA A 147 -15.01 20.66 -14.38
CA ALA A 147 -14.34 19.56 -15.04
C ALA A 147 -13.58 18.66 -14.03
N SER A 148 -12.84 19.27 -13.10
CA SER A 148 -12.14 18.54 -12.03
C SER A 148 -13.11 17.75 -11.14
N ILE A 149 -14.26 18.33 -10.78
CA ILE A 149 -15.30 17.66 -10.00
C ILE A 149 -15.86 16.45 -10.76
N ILE A 150 -16.19 16.62 -12.04
CA ILE A 150 -16.69 15.52 -12.88
C ILE A 150 -15.66 14.39 -12.97
N THR A 151 -14.37 14.73 -13.16
CA THR A 151 -13.31 13.72 -13.20
C THR A 151 -13.18 12.96 -11.89
N ILE A 152 -13.20 13.65 -10.74
CA ILE A 152 -13.20 13.01 -9.41
C ILE A 152 -14.37 12.05 -9.30
N ILE A 153 -15.58 12.45 -9.68
CA ILE A 153 -16.77 11.61 -9.59
C ILE A 153 -16.63 10.34 -10.46
N ILE A 154 -16.18 10.49 -11.71
CA ILE A 154 -16.03 9.38 -12.65
C ILE A 154 -14.98 8.36 -12.16
N ILE A 155 -13.92 8.81 -11.48
CA ILE A 155 -12.86 7.92 -10.97
C ILE A 155 -13.22 7.35 -9.60
N CYS A 156 -13.68 8.20 -8.67
CA CYS A 156 -13.94 7.81 -7.28
C CYS A 156 -15.15 6.90 -7.13
N ILE A 157 -16.24 7.09 -7.89
CA ILE A 157 -17.44 6.24 -7.74
C ILE A 157 -17.13 4.76 -8.04
N PRO A 158 -16.51 4.40 -9.18
CA PRO A 158 -16.12 3.01 -9.45
C PRO A 158 -15.15 2.45 -8.41
N LEU A 159 -14.18 3.25 -7.96
CA LEU A 159 -13.23 2.82 -6.92
C LEU A 159 -13.93 2.53 -5.60
N ILE A 160 -14.82 3.42 -5.14
CA ILE A 160 -15.61 3.22 -3.91
C ILE A 160 -16.49 1.97 -4.05
N PHE A 161 -17.12 1.76 -5.20
CA PHE A 161 -17.92 0.56 -5.45
C PHE A 161 -17.08 -0.72 -5.37
N ILE A 162 -15.89 -0.74 -5.99
CA ILE A 162 -14.97 -1.88 -5.93
C ILE A 162 -14.50 -2.12 -4.49
N LEU A 163 -14.08 -1.06 -3.78
CA LEU A 163 -13.62 -1.15 -2.40
C LEU A 163 -14.70 -1.67 -1.46
N TYR A 164 -15.91 -1.12 -1.55
CA TYR A 164 -17.05 -1.59 -0.75
C TYR A 164 -17.34 -3.06 -1.00
N ARG A 165 -17.32 -3.48 -2.27
CA ARG A 165 -17.50 -4.86 -2.67
C ARG A 165 -16.41 -5.77 -2.11
N GLU A 166 -15.15 -5.38 -2.18
CA GLU A 166 -14.04 -6.19 -1.67
C GLU A 166 -14.01 -6.24 -0.14
N ILE A 167 -14.38 -5.16 0.55
CA ILE A 167 -14.60 -5.16 2.02
C ILE A 167 -15.71 -6.16 2.37
N TYR A 168 -16.84 -6.12 1.65
CA TYR A 168 -17.95 -7.05 1.86
C TYR A 168 -17.54 -8.51 1.65
N PHE A 169 -16.81 -8.83 0.57
CA PHE A 169 -16.32 -10.19 0.33
C PHE A 169 -15.28 -10.61 1.36
N SER A 170 -14.35 -9.73 1.73
CA SER A 170 -13.35 -10.00 2.76
C SER A 170 -14.01 -10.29 4.11
N TRP A 171 -15.13 -9.60 4.41
CA TRP A 171 -15.91 -9.87 5.61
C TRP A 171 -16.55 -11.25 5.55
N LYS A 172 -17.20 -11.58 4.44
CA LYS A 172 -17.86 -12.88 4.23
C LYS A 172 -16.86 -14.04 4.30
N GLU A 173 -15.64 -13.84 3.80
CA GLU A 173 -14.56 -14.84 3.82
C GLU A 173 -13.79 -14.85 5.16
N LYS A 174 -14.17 -14.04 6.16
CA LYS A 174 -13.49 -13.89 7.46
C LYS A 174 -12.01 -13.45 7.38
N ILE A 175 -11.56 -13.00 6.20
CA ILE A 175 -10.21 -12.48 5.95
C ILE A 175 -10.07 -11.04 6.47
N LEU A 176 -11.20 -10.30 6.54
CA LEU A 176 -11.24 -8.89 6.93
C LEU A 176 -10.55 -8.60 8.27
N ARG A 177 -10.52 -9.54 9.22
CA ARG A 177 -9.89 -9.31 10.53
C ARG A 177 -8.40 -8.96 10.42
N ARG A 178 -7.67 -9.58 9.49
CA ARG A 178 -6.24 -9.32 9.26
C ARG A 178 -6.03 -7.99 8.53
N GLU A 179 -6.77 -7.76 7.45
CA GLU A 179 -6.64 -6.53 6.67
C GLU A 179 -7.06 -5.30 7.49
N LEU A 180 -8.15 -5.42 8.26
CA LEU A 180 -8.62 -4.37 9.17
C LEU A 180 -7.60 -4.09 10.27
N PHE A 181 -6.91 -5.12 10.80
CA PHE A 181 -5.82 -4.91 11.75
C PHE A 181 -4.71 -4.06 11.13
N ASN A 182 -4.26 -4.40 9.92
CA ASN A 182 -3.21 -3.65 9.22
C ASN A 182 -3.62 -2.18 8.98
N ILE A 183 -4.87 -1.92 8.63
CA ILE A 183 -5.40 -0.57 8.41
C ILE A 183 -5.49 0.20 9.72
N ILE A 184 -6.02 -0.43 10.78
CA ILE A 184 -6.05 0.18 12.12
C ILE A 184 -4.63 0.52 12.54
N VAL A 185 -3.66 -0.33 12.24
CA VAL A 185 -2.25 -0.09 12.56
C VAL A 185 -1.71 1.15 11.84
N LEU A 186 -1.99 1.28 10.55
CA LEU A 186 -1.58 2.45 9.76
C LEU A 186 -2.26 3.73 10.25
N ILE A 187 -3.58 3.70 10.46
CA ILE A 187 -4.36 4.86 10.91
C ILE A 187 -3.92 5.29 12.31
N SER A 188 -3.68 4.36 13.23
CA SER A 188 -3.22 4.69 14.58
C SER A 188 -1.79 5.23 14.56
N SER A 189 -0.91 4.72 13.69
CA SER A 189 0.42 5.27 13.48
C SER A 189 0.35 6.75 13.07
N PHE A 190 -0.46 7.08 12.06
CA PHE A 190 -0.67 8.47 11.64
C PHE A 190 -1.34 9.32 12.71
N GLY A 191 -2.31 8.77 13.44
CA GLY A 191 -2.97 9.45 14.56
C GLY A 191 -1.98 9.83 15.65
N ILE A 192 -1.06 8.93 16.03
CA ILE A 192 -0.04 9.22 17.03
C ILE A 192 0.98 10.24 16.49
N SER A 193 1.39 10.15 15.24
CA SER A 193 2.26 11.17 14.61
C SER A 193 1.61 12.54 14.64
N TYR A 194 0.32 12.64 14.30
CA TYR A 194 -0.44 13.89 14.37
C TYR A 194 -0.50 14.44 15.80
N LEU A 195 -0.87 13.61 16.77
CA LEU A 195 -0.91 14.01 18.18
C LEU A 195 0.46 14.45 18.69
N THR A 196 1.53 13.82 18.21
CA THR A 196 2.92 14.21 18.52
C THR A 196 3.23 15.60 17.99
N LEU A 197 2.84 15.91 16.75
CA LEU A 197 3.02 17.25 16.17
C LEU A 197 2.26 18.31 16.99
N VAL A 198 0.99 18.06 17.31
CA VAL A 198 0.17 18.97 18.14
C VAL A 198 0.79 19.17 19.53
N ALA A 199 1.22 18.08 20.18
CA ALA A 199 1.83 18.15 21.52
C ALA A 199 3.17 18.89 21.55
N ASN A 200 3.87 19.00 20.42
CA ASN A 200 5.12 19.77 20.28
C ASN A 200 4.88 21.16 19.68
N GLY A 201 3.65 21.67 19.74
CA GLY A 201 3.34 23.04 19.33
C GLY A 201 3.43 23.28 17.83
N ALA A 202 3.25 22.24 16.99
CA ALA A 202 3.12 22.45 15.56
C ALA A 202 1.83 23.22 15.26
N GLU A 203 1.97 24.37 14.64
CA GLU A 203 0.86 25.19 14.14
C GLU A 203 0.59 24.85 12.66
N GLU A 204 -0.63 25.16 12.21
CA GLU A 204 -1.05 25.00 10.81
C GLU A 204 -0.77 23.61 10.21
N ILE A 205 -1.03 22.54 10.98
CA ILE A 205 -0.84 21.17 10.50
C ILE A 205 -1.82 20.88 9.36
N HIS A 206 -1.29 20.79 8.14
CA HIS A 206 -2.04 20.42 6.95
C HIS A 206 -1.74 18.97 6.57
N LEU A 207 -2.81 18.21 6.32
CA LEU A 207 -2.71 16.86 5.78
C LEU A 207 -2.52 16.96 4.27
N HIS A 208 -1.38 16.48 3.77
CA HIS A 208 -1.08 16.40 2.36
C HIS A 208 -1.03 14.92 1.95
N VAL A 209 -2.02 14.47 1.17
CA VAL A 209 -2.08 13.08 0.73
C VAL A 209 -1.46 12.95 -0.65
N HIS A 210 -0.31 12.31 -0.67
CA HIS A 210 0.36 11.89 -1.88
C HIS A 210 -0.33 10.68 -2.51
N HIS A 211 -0.41 10.67 -3.84
CA HIS A 211 -1.12 9.61 -4.58
C HIS A 211 -0.44 8.25 -4.42
N ALA A 212 0.89 8.17 -4.24
CA ALA A 212 1.56 6.89 -4.00
C ALA A 212 1.07 6.25 -2.69
N ILE A 213 0.96 7.02 -1.60
CA ILE A 213 0.47 6.52 -0.31
C ILE A 213 -0.99 6.09 -0.41
N PHE A 214 -1.81 6.90 -1.08
CA PHE A 214 -3.21 6.57 -1.28
C PHE A 214 -3.36 5.27 -2.10
N ALA A 215 -2.67 5.16 -3.23
CA ALA A 215 -2.70 3.98 -4.08
C ALA A 215 -2.16 2.73 -3.35
N GLY A 216 -1.07 2.86 -2.59
CA GLY A 216 -0.50 1.77 -1.80
C GLY A 216 -1.46 1.27 -0.71
N THR A 217 -2.19 2.18 -0.06
CA THR A 217 -3.21 1.83 0.93
C THR A 217 -4.38 1.09 0.26
N LEU A 218 -4.83 1.55 -0.91
CA LEU A 218 -5.89 0.87 -1.67
C LEU A 218 -5.44 -0.52 -2.15
N ALA A 219 -4.16 -0.69 -2.50
CA ALA A 219 -3.61 -1.96 -2.94
C ALA A 219 -3.72 -3.05 -1.86
N LEU A 220 -3.69 -2.69 -0.57
CA LEU A 220 -3.88 -3.64 0.54
C LEU A 220 -5.22 -4.38 0.47
N PHE A 221 -6.27 -3.72 -0.01
CA PHE A 221 -7.59 -4.34 -0.18
C PHE A 221 -7.68 -5.23 -1.44
N CYS A 222 -6.70 -5.17 -2.33
CA CYS A 222 -6.68 -5.91 -3.60
C CYS A 222 -5.87 -7.21 -3.50
N SER A 223 -5.95 -7.90 -2.36
CA SER A 223 -5.13 -9.08 -2.04
C SER A 223 -5.77 -10.43 -2.40
N ASN A 224 -7.06 -10.45 -2.74
CA ASN A 224 -7.79 -11.67 -3.11
C ASN A 224 -7.90 -11.82 -4.63
N TRP A 225 -6.99 -12.59 -5.22
CA TRP A 225 -6.89 -12.71 -6.69
C TRP A 225 -7.77 -13.82 -7.29
N LYS A 226 -8.78 -14.32 -6.56
CA LYS A 226 -9.79 -15.23 -7.11
C LYS A 226 -10.46 -14.62 -8.36
N LYS A 227 -10.63 -13.29 -8.37
CA LYS A 227 -11.12 -12.55 -9.53
C LYS A 227 -9.98 -11.78 -10.18
N ARG A 228 -9.76 -11.99 -11.49
CA ARG A 228 -8.63 -11.40 -12.23
C ARG A 228 -8.62 -9.88 -12.26
N TYR A 229 -9.79 -9.23 -12.29
CA TYR A 229 -9.83 -7.76 -12.29
C TYR A 229 -9.23 -7.17 -11.00
N ILE A 230 -9.28 -7.88 -9.86
CA ILE A 230 -8.68 -7.42 -8.59
C ILE A 230 -7.16 -7.46 -8.71
N MET A 231 -6.63 -8.53 -9.29
CA MET A 231 -5.20 -8.68 -9.58
C MET A 231 -4.69 -7.57 -10.51
N TYR A 232 -5.46 -7.22 -11.55
CA TYR A 232 -5.09 -6.12 -12.45
C TYR A 232 -5.24 -4.74 -11.81
N LEU A 233 -6.27 -4.53 -10.98
CA LEU A 233 -6.39 -3.29 -10.20
C LEU A 233 -5.23 -3.14 -9.22
N HIS A 234 -4.83 -4.22 -8.54
CA HIS A 234 -3.63 -4.23 -7.71
C HIS A 234 -2.39 -3.83 -8.51
N ALA A 235 -2.20 -4.41 -9.70
CA ALA A 235 -1.08 -4.06 -10.58
C ALA A 235 -1.05 -2.57 -10.93
N ILE A 236 -2.21 -2.00 -11.32
CA ILE A 236 -2.34 -0.57 -11.64
C ILE A 236 -1.96 0.28 -10.41
N LEU A 237 -2.50 -0.02 -9.24
CA LEU A 237 -2.22 0.71 -8.00
C LEU A 237 -0.73 0.64 -7.63
N MET A 238 -0.09 -0.51 -7.78
CA MET A 238 1.36 -0.64 -7.57
C MET A 238 2.17 0.16 -8.60
N GLY A 239 1.70 0.25 -9.84
CA GLY A 239 2.29 1.14 -10.84
C GLY A 239 2.27 2.61 -10.43
N ILE A 240 1.15 3.06 -9.86
CA ILE A 240 0.99 4.43 -9.33
C ILE A 240 1.91 4.67 -8.12
N VAL A 241 2.06 3.68 -7.22
CA VAL A 241 3.00 3.75 -6.10
C VAL A 241 4.44 3.94 -6.59
N ILE A 242 4.85 3.16 -7.59
CA ILE A 242 6.20 3.19 -8.16
C ILE A 242 6.47 4.52 -8.85
N GLU A 243 5.51 5.02 -9.63
CA GLU A 243 5.60 6.32 -10.28
C GLU A 243 5.76 7.45 -9.26
N GLY A 244 4.88 7.53 -8.26
CA GLY A 244 4.92 8.62 -7.30
C GLY A 244 6.23 8.64 -6.49
N ILE A 245 6.69 7.48 -6.01
CA ILE A 245 7.99 7.42 -5.31
C ILE A 245 9.15 7.69 -6.28
N GLY A 246 9.04 7.32 -7.55
CA GLY A 246 10.07 7.65 -8.55
C GLY A 246 10.19 9.16 -8.76
N PHE A 247 9.07 9.84 -9.03
CA PHE A 247 9.05 11.25 -9.41
C PHE A 247 9.30 12.20 -8.23
N TYR A 248 8.82 11.82 -7.03
CA TYR A 248 8.82 12.68 -5.84
C TYR A 248 9.64 12.11 -4.67
N GLY A 249 10.20 10.91 -4.79
CA GLY A 249 11.14 10.34 -3.82
C GLY A 249 10.54 10.20 -2.43
N ILE A 250 11.32 10.59 -1.41
CA ILE A 250 10.87 10.54 -0.01
C ILE A 250 9.80 11.59 0.30
N ALA A 251 9.61 12.60 -0.56
CA ALA A 251 8.59 13.62 -0.34
C ALA A 251 7.18 13.04 -0.36
N GLU A 252 6.95 11.92 -1.05
CA GLU A 252 5.66 11.20 -0.99
C GLU A 252 5.27 10.78 0.44
N PHE A 253 6.24 10.67 1.35
CA PHE A 253 6.01 10.33 2.76
C PHE A 253 5.75 11.55 3.65
N TYR A 254 5.79 12.76 3.11
CA TYR A 254 5.48 14.00 3.84
C TYR A 254 3.97 14.20 3.93
N ILE A 255 3.36 13.46 4.87
CA ILE A 255 1.90 13.48 5.08
C ILE A 255 1.45 14.72 5.87
N PHE A 256 2.31 15.22 6.75
CA PHE A 256 2.03 16.39 7.57
C PHE A 256 2.94 17.53 7.13
N MET A 257 2.33 18.60 6.61
CA MET A 257 2.99 19.87 6.36
C MET A 257 2.69 20.78 7.55
N CYS A 258 3.71 21.32 8.20
CA CYS A 258 3.53 22.24 9.33
C CYS A 258 4.61 23.32 9.32
N GLU A 259 4.26 24.53 9.75
CA GLU A 259 5.22 25.60 10.00
C GLU A 259 5.82 25.40 11.40
N ASN A 260 6.63 24.36 11.58
CA ASN A 260 7.30 24.18 12.87
C ASN A 260 8.83 24.24 12.74
N SER A 261 9.42 25.16 13.50
CA SER A 261 10.87 25.32 13.67
C SER A 261 11.35 24.86 15.06
N ILE A 262 10.43 24.42 15.93
CA ILE A 262 10.75 24.02 17.29
C ILE A 262 11.49 22.68 17.27
N ILE A 263 12.74 22.72 17.74
CA ILE A 263 13.56 21.53 17.96
C ILE A 263 12.94 20.71 19.10
N THR A 264 12.66 19.43 18.85
CA THR A 264 12.13 18.54 19.89
C THR A 264 13.12 18.36 21.03
N SER A 265 12.64 18.26 22.27
CA SER A 265 13.49 18.01 23.43
C SER A 265 13.78 16.52 23.62
N PHE A 266 14.87 16.20 24.31
CA PHE A 266 15.18 14.81 24.69
C PHE A 266 14.03 14.18 25.51
N ASN A 267 13.46 14.93 26.46
CA ASN A 267 12.35 14.45 27.28
C ASN A 267 11.10 14.14 26.45
N ASN A 268 10.75 15.01 25.49
CA ASN A 268 9.64 14.75 24.59
C ASN A 268 9.92 13.51 23.72
N SER A 269 11.15 13.36 23.21
CA SER A 269 11.57 12.19 22.43
C SER A 269 11.47 10.88 23.22
N VAL A 270 11.85 10.90 24.50
CA VAL A 270 11.69 9.75 25.41
C VAL A 270 10.22 9.43 25.64
N ILE A 271 9.38 10.43 25.93
CA ILE A 271 7.93 10.24 26.11
C ILE A 271 7.30 9.65 24.83
N ILE A 272 7.63 10.20 23.66
CA ILE A 272 7.13 9.69 22.38
C ILE A 272 7.58 8.23 22.19
N THR A 273 8.84 7.92 22.45
CA THR A 273 9.38 6.55 22.31
C THR A 273 8.68 5.57 23.24
N PHE A 274 8.45 5.94 24.51
CA PHE A 274 7.76 5.07 25.46
C PHE A 274 6.27 4.94 25.14
N VAL A 275 5.58 6.03 24.81
CA VAL A 275 4.15 5.96 24.46
C VAL A 275 3.96 5.16 23.17
N TYR A 276 4.71 5.49 22.12
CA TYR A 276 4.63 4.80 20.83
C TYR A 276 5.09 3.35 20.95
N GLY A 277 6.29 3.13 21.48
CA GLY A 277 6.87 1.80 21.65
C GLY A 277 6.02 0.90 22.54
N TRP A 278 5.52 1.41 23.67
CA TRP A 278 4.70 0.62 24.59
C TRP A 278 3.29 0.36 24.05
N PHE A 279 2.66 1.35 23.38
CA PHE A 279 1.38 1.15 22.72
C PHE A 279 1.46 0.04 21.68
N TRP A 280 2.50 0.06 20.82
CA TRP A 280 2.72 -0.99 19.84
C TRP A 280 3.07 -2.33 20.47
N PHE A 281 3.91 -2.33 21.50
CA PHE A 281 4.27 -3.53 22.24
C PHE A 281 3.02 -4.20 22.82
N VAL A 282 2.13 -3.44 23.46
CA VAL A 282 0.87 -3.95 24.03
C VAL A 282 -0.08 -4.45 22.93
N ILE A 283 -0.26 -3.70 21.83
CA ILE A 283 -1.10 -4.15 20.71
C ILE A 283 -0.56 -5.45 20.10
N PHE A 284 0.74 -5.52 19.88
CA PHE A 284 1.39 -6.72 19.33
C PHE A 284 1.17 -7.91 20.28
N PHE A 285 1.48 -7.75 21.57
CA PHE A 285 1.39 -8.84 22.54
C PHE A 285 -0.05 -9.30 22.78
N THR A 286 -1.02 -8.38 22.79
CA THR A 286 -2.44 -8.72 22.95
C THR A 286 -3.02 -9.40 21.70
N THR A 287 -2.61 -8.95 20.51
CA THR A 287 -3.06 -9.53 19.23
C THR A 287 -2.50 -10.92 19.02
N TYR A 288 -1.22 -11.12 19.36
CA TYR A 288 -0.52 -12.39 19.19
C TYR A 288 -0.40 -13.22 20.47
N ARG A 289 -1.19 -12.91 21.51
CA ARG A 289 -1.14 -13.60 22.81
C ARG A 289 -1.23 -15.13 22.68
N LYS A 290 -1.96 -15.63 21.68
CA LYS A 290 -2.10 -17.07 21.40
C LYS A 290 -0.85 -17.73 20.80
N LEU A 291 0.07 -16.97 20.18
CA LEU A 291 1.36 -17.49 19.70
C LEU A 291 2.39 -17.62 20.82
N PHE A 292 2.21 -16.89 21.92
CA PHE A 292 3.13 -16.85 23.05
C PHE A 292 2.59 -17.55 24.31
N GLY A 293 1.39 -18.13 24.23
CA GLY A 293 0.79 -18.90 25.32
C GLY A 293 0.57 -20.35 24.91
N ASN A 294 1.16 -21.26 25.67
CA ASN A 294 0.61 -22.60 25.89
C ASN A 294 -0.81 -22.49 26.46
#